data_AF-A0AAF0QLM9-F1
#
_entry.id   AF-A0AAF0QLM9-F1
#
_cell.length_a   1.000
_cell.length_b   1.000
_cell.length_c   1.000
_cell.angle_alpha   90.00
_cell.angle_beta   90.00
_cell.angle_gamma   90.00
#
_symmetry.space_group_name_H-M   'P 1'
#
loop_
_entity.id
_entity.type
_entity.pdbx_description
1 polymer ?
#
loop_
_entity_poly.entity_id
_entity_poly.type
_entity_poly.pdbx_seq_one_letter_code
_entity_poly.pdbx_strand_id
1 'polypeptide(L)'
;MQDLLCPLCQLVNEDHDHIFFQCDYAAEIWRSILQWQEIRRNAMNWTEGVQWGMQYMKGKSSKALMYRMAMSNVVYHIWLERNARIFKQQQKPASYLIRLII
;
A
#
# COMPACT_ATOMS: atom_id res chain seq x y z
N MET A 1 -19.85 -0.92 20.30
CA MET A 1 -18.77 0.02 19.94
C MET A 1 -18.03 -0.61 18.78
N GLN A 2 -18.15 -0.05 17.59
CA GLN A 2 -17.33 -0.51 16.45
C GLN A 2 -15.90 -0.09 16.76
N ASP A 3 -14.97 -1.04 16.75
CA ASP A 3 -13.54 -0.72 16.77
C ASP A 3 -13.25 0.09 15.51
N LEU A 4 -13.15 1.40 15.67
CA LEU A 4 -12.78 2.32 14.61
C LEU A 4 -11.29 2.21 14.31
N LEU A 5 -10.50 1.51 15.12
CA LEU A 5 -9.06 1.38 14.92
C LEU A 5 -8.73 0.59 13.65
N CYS A 6 -7.73 1.09 12.95
CA CYS A 6 -7.16 0.46 11.77
C CYS A 6 -6.71 -0.98 12.08
N PRO A 7 -7.26 -2.00 11.39
CA PRO A 7 -6.91 -3.40 11.61
C PRO A 7 -5.42 -3.72 11.42
N LEU A 8 -4.71 -2.88 10.65
CA LEU A 8 -3.31 -3.10 10.28
C LEU A 8 -2.32 -2.61 11.34
N CYS A 9 -2.55 -1.44 11.95
CA CYS A 9 -1.66 -0.88 12.97
C CYS A 9 -2.24 -0.88 14.38
N GLN A 10 -3.58 -0.89 14.54
CA GLN A 10 -4.28 -0.80 15.82
C GLN A 10 -4.00 0.51 16.61
N LEU A 11 -3.57 1.58 15.94
CA LEU A 11 -3.15 2.84 16.58
C LEU A 11 -4.04 4.04 16.24
N VAL A 12 -4.50 4.13 14.99
CA VAL A 12 -5.26 5.27 14.46
C VAL A 12 -6.57 4.75 13.91
N ASN A 13 -7.61 5.59 13.90
CA ASN A 13 -8.87 5.22 13.28
C ASN A 13 -8.70 4.90 11.79
N GLU A 14 -9.44 3.90 11.33
CA GLU A 14 -9.50 3.48 9.95
C GLU A 14 -10.20 4.55 9.11
N ASP A 15 -9.46 5.07 8.14
CA ASP A 15 -10.02 5.75 6.98
C ASP A 15 -9.25 5.32 5.72
N HIS A 16 -9.72 5.80 4.56
CA HIS A 16 -9.13 5.43 3.28
C HIS A 16 -7.64 5.82 3.17
N ASP A 17 -7.28 7.03 3.60
CA ASP A 17 -5.90 7.52 3.49
C ASP A 17 -4.99 6.81 4.48
N HIS A 18 -5.50 6.53 5.67
CA HIS A 18 -4.78 5.79 6.68
C HIS A 18 -4.48 4.37 6.24
N ILE A 19 -5.47 3.57 5.86
CA ILE A 19 -5.26 2.15 5.48
C ILE A 19 -4.20 2.01 4.40
N PHE A 20 -4.26 2.87 3.38
CA PHE A 20 -3.43 2.69 2.19
C PHE A 20 -2.13 3.49 2.22
N PHE A 21 -2.01 4.61 2.95
CA PHE A 21 -0.84 5.50 2.83
C PHE A 21 -0.19 5.89 4.14
N GLN A 22 -0.97 6.13 5.20
CA GLN A 22 -0.43 6.68 6.45
C GLN A 22 -0.21 5.60 7.53
N CYS A 23 -0.82 4.43 7.39
CA CYS A 23 -0.60 3.31 8.28
C CYS A 23 0.86 2.85 8.19
N ASP A 24 1.55 2.70 9.32
CA ASP A 24 2.95 2.26 9.36
C ASP A 24 3.17 0.93 8.63
N TYR A 25 2.22 0.00 8.77
CA TYR A 25 2.23 -1.28 8.05
C TYR A 25 2.18 -1.10 6.53
N ALA A 26 1.31 -0.22 6.03
CA ALA A 26 1.21 0.09 4.61
C ALA A 26 2.43 0.87 4.12
N ALA A 27 2.94 1.81 4.92
CA ALA A 27 4.10 2.62 4.60
C ALA A 27 5.38 1.78 4.43
N GLU A 28 5.56 0.73 5.24
CA GLU A 28 6.67 -0.23 5.08
C GLU A 28 6.63 -0.94 3.71
N ILE A 29 5.44 -1.40 3.30
CA ILE A 29 5.23 -2.04 2.00
C ILE A 29 5.54 -1.05 0.88
N TRP A 30 4.96 0.16 0.92
CA TRP A 30 5.21 1.18 -0.09
C TRP A 30 6.68 1.53 -0.23
N ARG A 31 7.40 1.72 0.88
CA ARG A 31 8.83 2.04 0.87
C ARG A 31 9.63 0.95 0.16
N SER A 32 9.34 -0.31 0.47
CA SER A 32 10.03 -1.47 -0.10
C SER A 32 9.77 -1.61 -1.60
N ILE A 33 8.52 -1.43 -2.03
CA ILE A 33 8.13 -1.52 -3.44
C ILE A 33 8.72 -0.36 -4.25
N LEU A 34 8.65 0.87 -3.74
CA LEU A 34 9.25 2.02 -4.42
C LEU A 34 10.77 1.90 -4.51
N GLN A 35 11.43 1.38 -3.47
CA GLN A 35 12.86 1.09 -3.49
C GLN A 35 13.22 0.04 -4.54
N TRP A 36 12.46 -1.05 -4.63
CA TRP A 36 12.64 -2.08 -5.66
C TRP A 36 12.49 -1.53 -7.09
N GLN A 37 11.63 -0.52 -7.28
CA GLN A 37 11.45 0.17 -8.57
C GLN A 37 12.44 1.31 -8.81
N GLU A 38 13.40 1.53 -7.90
CA GLU A 38 14.35 2.64 -7.92
C GLU A 38 13.69 4.03 -7.91
N ILE A 39 12.47 4.13 -7.36
CA ILE A 39 11.71 5.37 -7.26
C ILE A 39 11.98 6.00 -5.90
N ARG A 40 12.63 7.17 -5.92
CA ARG A 40 12.85 7.98 -4.73
C ARG A 40 11.78 9.05 -4.63
N ARG A 41 10.79 8.84 -3.77
CA ARG A 41 9.79 9.85 -3.41
C ARG A 41 9.46 9.78 -1.91
N ASN A 42 9.02 10.91 -1.37
CA ASN A 42 8.50 10.98 -0.01
C ASN A 42 7.14 10.27 0.10
N ALA A 43 6.72 9.97 1.33
CA ALA A 43 5.36 9.55 1.60
C ALA A 43 4.39 10.62 1.07
N MET A 44 3.34 10.17 0.39
CA MET A 44 2.30 11.00 -0.21
C MET A 44 0.96 10.54 0.35
N ASN A 45 0.01 11.47 0.53
CA ASN A 45 -1.38 11.07 0.73
C ASN A 45 -1.95 10.41 -0.54
N TRP A 46 -3.15 9.83 -0.47
CA TRP A 46 -3.75 9.13 -1.62
C TRP A 46 -3.78 10.00 -2.87
N THR A 47 -4.30 11.23 -2.75
CA THR A 47 -4.47 12.14 -3.88
C THR A 47 -3.14 12.47 -4.53
N GLU A 48 -2.13 12.83 -3.75
CA GLU A 48 -0.77 13.10 -4.22
C GLU A 48 -0.14 11.86 -4.87
N GLY A 49 -0.27 10.69 -4.23
CA GLY A 49 0.32 9.44 -4.70
C GLY A 49 -0.26 8.99 -6.04
N VAL A 50 -1.58 9.15 -6.20
CA VAL A 50 -2.30 8.84 -7.44
C VAL A 50 -1.99 9.87 -8.52
N GLN A 51 -1.97 11.17 -8.22
CA GLN A 51 -1.60 12.22 -9.18
C GLN A 51 -0.16 12.07 -9.68
N TRP A 52 0.79 11.86 -8.77
CA TRP A 52 2.18 11.59 -9.12
C TRP A 52 2.28 10.34 -9.99
N GLY A 53 1.55 9.28 -9.61
CA GLY A 53 1.44 8.07 -10.41
C GLY A 53 0.95 8.38 -11.82
N MET A 54 -0.15 9.12 -11.99
CA MET A 54 -0.70 9.45 -13.31
C MET A 54 0.31 10.18 -14.22
N GLN A 55 1.14 11.05 -13.65
CA GLN A 55 2.20 11.72 -14.40
C GLN A 55 3.36 10.78 -14.73
N TYR A 56 3.83 9.99 -13.75
CA TYR A 56 4.94 9.05 -13.90
C TYR A 56 4.60 7.87 -14.84
N MET A 57 3.33 7.48 -14.87
CA MET A 57 2.79 6.38 -15.67
C MET A 57 2.51 6.76 -17.13
N LYS A 58 2.78 8.01 -17.54
CA LYS A 58 2.42 8.46 -18.88
C LYS A 58 3.19 7.66 -19.95
N GLY A 59 2.44 6.97 -20.82
CA GLY A 59 2.99 6.18 -21.91
C GLY A 59 3.04 4.66 -21.66
N LYS A 60 3.69 3.95 -22.60
CA LYS A 60 3.74 2.48 -22.67
C LYS A 60 5.11 1.90 -22.31
N SER A 61 5.97 2.65 -21.63
CA SER A 61 7.28 2.14 -21.22
C SER A 61 7.11 0.96 -20.25
N SER A 62 8.06 0.02 -20.28
CA SER A 62 8.09 -1.11 -19.35
C SER A 62 8.10 -0.64 -17.89
N LYS A 63 8.85 0.43 -17.57
CA LYS A 63 8.87 1.06 -16.24
C LYS A 63 7.49 1.57 -15.83
N ALA A 64 6.77 2.26 -16.71
CA ALA A 64 5.42 2.75 -16.43
C ALA A 64 4.41 1.60 -16.22
N LEU A 65 4.54 0.52 -16.98
CA LEU A 65 3.72 -0.68 -16.81
C LEU A 65 4.00 -1.38 -15.48
N MET A 66 5.28 -1.57 -15.15
CA MET A 66 5.72 -2.18 -13.90
C MET A 66 5.26 -1.38 -12.69
N TYR A 67 5.32 -0.04 -12.75
CA TYR A 67 4.78 0.82 -11.70
C TYR A 67 3.27 0.65 -11.53
N ARG A 68 2.48 0.66 -12.62
CA ARG A 68 1.03 0.39 -12.55
C ARG A 68 0.71 -0.93 -11.89
N MET A 69 1.40 -2.00 -12.31
CA MET A 69 1.22 -3.34 -11.76
C MET A 69 1.55 -3.38 -10.27
N ALA A 70 2.68 -2.79 -9.86
CA ALA A 70 3.08 -2.74 -8.46
C ALA A 70 2.07 -1.95 -7.61
N MET A 71 1.62 -0.78 -8.06
CA MET A 71 0.59 0.02 -7.39
C MET A 71 -0.70 -0.78 -7.16
N SER A 72 -1.21 -1.44 -8.20
CA SER A 72 -2.44 -2.24 -8.10
C SER A 72 -2.26 -3.43 -7.16
N ASN A 73 -1.11 -4.11 -7.20
CA ASN A 73 -0.82 -5.23 -6.30
C ASN A 73 -0.72 -4.79 -4.84
N VAL A 74 -0.03 -3.68 -4.55
CA VAL A 74 0.09 -3.16 -3.18
C VAL A 74 -1.29 -2.85 -2.59
N VAL A 75 -2.12 -2.09 -3.30
CA VAL A 75 -3.48 -1.73 -2.84
C VAL A 75 -4.32 -2.99 -2.63
N TYR A 76 -4.28 -3.93 -3.58
CA TYR A 76 -5.01 -5.19 -3.49
C TYR A 76 -4.59 -6.04 -2.28
N HIS A 77 -3.30 -6.24 -2.08
CA HIS A 77 -2.78 -7.09 -1.01
C HIS A 77 -2.96 -6.45 0.38
N ILE A 78 -2.84 -5.12 0.50
CA ILE A 78 -3.17 -4.40 1.74
C ILE A 78 -4.65 -4.63 2.09
N TRP A 79 -5.55 -4.48 1.11
CA TRP A 79 -6.98 -4.69 1.33
C TRP A 79 -7.31 -6.13 1.73
N LEU A 80 -6.68 -7.11 1.06
CA LEU A 80 -6.84 -8.53 1.42
C LEU A 80 -6.35 -8.83 2.83
N GLU A 81 -5.20 -8.28 3.23
CA GLU A 81 -4.67 -8.48 4.57
C GLU A 81 -5.56 -7.81 5.63
N ARG A 82 -6.02 -6.58 5.40
CA ARG A 82 -7.01 -5.89 6.25
C ARG A 82 -8.25 -6.76 6.48
N ASN A 83 -8.79 -7.35 5.41
CA ASN A 83 -9.94 -8.25 5.51
C ASN A 83 -9.60 -9.57 6.21
N ALA A 84 -8.41 -10.13 6.00
CA ALA A 84 -7.97 -11.33 6.71
C ALA A 84 -7.86 -11.11 8.22
N ARG A 85 -7.40 -9.93 8.66
CA ARG A 85 -7.33 -9.57 10.08
C ARG A 85 -8.70 -9.48 10.72
N ILE A 86 -9.67 -8.89 10.02
CA ILE A 86 -11.05 -8.74 10.53
C ILE A 86 -11.80 -10.07 10.52
N PHE A 87 -11.84 -10.75 9.38
CA PHE A 87 -12.78 -11.86 9.16
C PHE A 87 -12.17 -13.24 9.44
N LYS A 88 -10.84 -13.34 9.45
CA LYS A 88 -10.12 -14.61 9.63
C LYS A 88 -9.21 -14.62 10.85
N GLN A 89 -9.06 -13.49 11.54
CA GLN A 89 -8.12 -13.32 12.67
C GLN A 89 -6.68 -13.74 12.31
N GLN A 90 -6.31 -13.59 11.04
CA GLN A 90 -4.96 -13.90 10.56
C GLN A 90 -4.18 -12.62 10.37
N GLN A 91 -2.94 -12.59 10.84
CA GLN A 91 -2.05 -11.45 10.70
C GLN A 91 -0.75 -11.90 10.05
N LYS A 92 -0.40 -11.28 8.93
CA LYS A 92 0.89 -11.48 8.25
C LYS A 92 1.74 -10.24 8.42
N PRO A 93 3.07 -10.39 8.54
CA PRO A 93 3.97 -9.24 8.58
C PRO A 93 4.05 -8.58 7.19
N ALA A 94 4.40 -7.29 7.16
CA ALA A 94 4.56 -6.55 5.91
C ALA A 94 5.59 -7.22 4.98
N SER A 95 6.66 -7.78 5.54
CA SER A 95 7.67 -8.56 4.82
C SER A 95 7.10 -9.75 4.03
N TYR A 96 6.01 -10.37 4.49
CA TYR A 96 5.34 -11.43 3.75
C TYR A 96 4.60 -10.88 2.52
N LEU A 97 3.87 -9.77 2.68
CA LEU A 97 3.19 -9.11 1.56
C LEU A 97 4.19 -8.57 0.52
N ILE A 98 5.32 -7.99 0.97
CA ILE A 98 6.37 -7.50 0.08
C ILE A 98 6.86 -8.64 -0.84
N ARG A 99 7.14 -9.83 -0.29
CA ARG A 99 7.56 -11.02 -1.07
C ARG A 99 6.50 -11.58 -2.01
N LEU A 100 5.22 -11.25 -1.80
CA LEU A 100 4.16 -11.66 -2.72
C LEU A 100 4.02 -10.69 -3.90
N ILE A 101 4.41 -9.43 -3.70
CA ILE A 101 4.24 -8.37 -4.69
C ILE A 101 5.45 -8.28 -5.64
N ILE A 102 6.66 -8.59 -5.17
CA ILE A 102 7.92 -8.53 -5.92
C ILE A 102 8.71 -9.82 -5.88
#